data_AF-A0A7J6UN40-F1
#
_entry.id   AF-A0A7J6UN40-F1
#
_cell.length_a   1.000
_cell.length_b   1.000
_cell.length_c   1.000
_cell.angle_alpha   90.00
_cell.angle_beta   90.00
_cell.angle_gamma   90.00
#
_symmetry.space_group_name_H-M   'P 1'
#
loop_
_entity.id
_entity.type
_entity.pdbx_description
1 polymer ?
#
loop_
_entity_poly.entity_id
_entity_poly.type
_entity_poly.pdbx_seq_one_letter_code
_entity_poly.pdbx_strand_id
1 'polypeptide(L)'
;SSLLLEMGSGILMCGCGVEANNPMNSAFLEWLLGDKYYNTDERMEPLLTRIAEQIAARVNDQISVRALLRRSPVRAGAIVGRCKATLDGWERSYMETRSRIEESGSDHRWEFDRAKLFKRTKYMSKICGDLMEITKVLEQFYKFLGPELKEVTGDPVGIDNLLEEVASSAAAFKIFGECFDERHRKAWDRVMQQFREKTVEIEDKAIVFLDTRFRQV
;
A
#
# COMPACT_ATOMS: atom_id res chain seq x y z
N SER A 1 -43.64 -5.71 10.07
CA SER A 1 -43.09 -5.73 8.70
C SER A 1 -43.13 -4.37 7.99
N SER A 2 -42.76 -3.27 8.66
CA SER A 2 -42.72 -1.93 8.02
C SER A 2 -41.41 -1.17 8.23
N LEU A 3 -40.38 -1.81 8.80
CA LEU A 3 -39.06 -1.19 9.04
C LEU A 3 -37.97 -1.66 8.05
N LEU A 4 -38.25 -2.65 7.21
CA LEU A 4 -37.35 -3.10 6.14
C LEU A 4 -37.48 -2.29 4.85
N LEU A 5 -38.52 -1.47 4.71
CA LEU A 5 -38.77 -0.65 3.52
C LEU A 5 -38.15 0.76 3.59
N GLU A 6 -37.85 1.28 4.80
CA GLU A 6 -37.14 2.57 4.92
C GLU A 6 -35.61 2.45 4.79
N MET A 7 -35.06 1.23 4.82
CA MET A 7 -33.62 1.02 4.54
C MET A 7 -33.25 1.17 3.06
N GLY A 8 -34.22 1.35 2.17
CA GLY A 8 -33.99 1.51 0.72
C GLY A 8 -33.76 2.93 0.24
N SER A 9 -34.03 3.96 1.05
CA SER A 9 -34.05 5.36 0.56
C SER A 9 -32.96 6.29 1.11
N GLY A 10 -32.08 5.81 1.98
CA GLY A 10 -30.98 6.61 2.55
C GLY A 10 -29.63 6.54 1.82
N ILE A 11 -29.50 5.70 0.77
CA ILE A 11 -28.21 5.45 0.08
C ILE A 11 -28.09 6.23 -1.26
N LEU A 12 -29.00 7.16 -1.53
CA LEU A 12 -28.78 8.16 -2.57
C LEU A 12 -28.65 9.53 -1.94
N MET A 13 -27.42 10.06 -1.96
CA MET A 13 -27.04 11.46 -2.21
C MET A 13 -25.75 11.81 -1.46
N CYS A 14 -24.62 11.25 -1.93
CA CYS A 14 -23.37 11.99 -1.92
C CYS A 14 -22.64 11.66 -3.23
N GLY A 15 -22.77 12.57 -4.19
CA GLY A 15 -22.09 12.51 -5.47
C GLY A 15 -20.61 12.84 -5.30
N CYS A 16 -19.77 11.82 -5.32
CA CYS A 16 -18.45 11.87 -5.92
C CYS A 16 -18.01 10.43 -6.17
N GLY A 17 -17.70 10.10 -7.43
CA GLY A 17 -17.18 8.79 -7.78
C GLY A 17 -15.88 8.51 -7.03
N VAL A 18 -15.59 7.22 -6.81
CA VAL A 18 -14.46 6.64 -6.06
C VAL A 18 -14.80 6.35 -4.60
N GLU A 19 -15.55 5.27 -4.30
CA GLU A 19 -15.42 4.58 -2.98
C GLU A 19 -16.11 3.20 -2.85
N ALA A 20 -16.44 2.50 -3.94
CA ALA A 20 -17.09 1.18 -3.86
C ALA A 20 -16.19 0.01 -3.39
N ASN A 21 -14.92 0.26 -3.06
CA ASN A 21 -13.96 -0.79 -2.67
C ASN A 21 -13.38 -0.63 -1.25
N ASN A 22 -13.94 0.27 -0.42
CA ASN A 22 -13.55 0.35 0.99
C ASN A 22 -14.55 -0.47 1.84
N PRO A 23 -14.20 -1.68 2.31
CA PRO A 23 -15.13 -2.50 3.09
C PRO A 23 -15.43 -1.92 4.49
N MET A 24 -14.80 -0.83 4.90
CA MET A 24 -15.04 -0.15 6.16
C MET A 24 -15.09 1.35 5.96
N ASN A 25 -16.28 1.86 5.71
CA ASN A 25 -16.56 3.27 5.89
C ASN A 25 -16.83 3.52 7.38
N SER A 26 -16.48 4.71 7.88
CA SER A 26 -16.72 5.13 9.27
C SER A 26 -18.18 4.87 9.71
N ALA A 27 -19.14 5.03 8.79
CA ALA A 27 -20.55 4.72 9.00
C ALA A 27 -20.86 3.24 9.32
N PHE A 28 -20.06 2.28 8.82
CA PHE A 28 -20.23 0.85 9.18
C PHE A 28 -19.82 0.60 10.63
N LEU A 29 -18.73 1.22 11.08
CA LEU A 29 -18.30 1.14 12.48
C LEU A 29 -19.32 1.82 13.39
N GLU A 30 -19.87 2.97 12.98
CA GLU A 30 -20.95 3.65 13.71
C GLU A 30 -22.23 2.80 13.80
N TRP A 31 -22.66 2.16 12.71
CA TRP A 31 -23.83 1.29 12.73
C TRP A 31 -23.65 0.08 13.64
N LEU A 32 -22.46 -0.52 13.64
CA LEU A 32 -22.13 -1.67 14.50
C LEU A 32 -22.18 -1.32 15.99
N LEU A 33 -22.12 -0.02 16.32
CA LEU A 33 -22.02 0.53 17.68
C LEU A 33 -23.27 1.27 18.18
N GLY A 34 -24.14 1.70 17.26
CA GLY A 34 -25.37 2.41 17.60
C GLY A 34 -26.39 1.57 18.39
N ASP A 35 -26.21 0.25 18.41
CA ASP A 35 -27.03 -0.65 19.23
C ASP A 35 -26.50 -0.70 20.67
N LYS A 36 -27.28 -0.16 21.61
CA LYS A 36 -26.97 -0.03 23.05
C LYS A 36 -26.61 -1.35 23.74
N TYR A 37 -26.82 -2.50 23.09
CA TYR A 37 -26.60 -3.83 23.64
C TYR A 37 -25.29 -4.51 23.22
N TYR A 38 -24.51 -3.92 22.29
CA TYR A 38 -23.25 -4.50 21.79
C TYR A 38 -21.99 -3.73 22.18
N ASN A 39 -22.14 -2.52 22.71
CA ASN A 39 -21.05 -1.61 23.03
C ASN A 39 -20.43 -1.86 24.42
N THR A 40 -19.95 -3.08 24.67
CA THR A 40 -19.08 -3.37 25.83
C THR A 40 -17.68 -3.68 25.34
N ASP A 41 -16.67 -3.09 25.98
CA ASP A 41 -15.27 -3.18 25.56
C ASP A 41 -14.80 -4.65 25.41
N GLU A 42 -15.29 -5.54 26.27
CA GLU A 42 -15.01 -6.98 26.27
C GLU A 42 -15.43 -7.70 24.98
N ARG A 43 -16.45 -7.19 24.26
CA ARG A 43 -16.95 -7.79 23.01
C ARG A 43 -16.42 -7.08 21.78
N MET A 44 -16.11 -5.79 21.89
CA MET A 44 -15.64 -4.97 20.78
C MET A 44 -14.17 -5.26 20.43
N GLU A 45 -13.30 -5.45 21.42
CA GLU A 45 -11.88 -5.72 21.16
C GLU A 45 -11.66 -7.01 20.32
N PRO A 46 -12.31 -8.17 20.63
CA PRO A 46 -12.18 -9.37 19.81
C PRO A 46 -12.72 -9.20 18.39
N LEU A 47 -13.83 -8.45 18.23
CA LEU A 47 -14.43 -8.20 16.91
C LEU A 47 -13.52 -7.34 16.04
N LEU A 48 -13.01 -6.22 16.57
CA LEU A 48 -12.08 -5.35 15.85
C LEU A 48 -10.76 -6.06 15.53
N THR A 49 -10.28 -6.92 16.44
CA THR A 49 -9.12 -7.77 16.19
C THR A 49 -9.37 -8.71 15.01
N ARG A 50 -10.53 -9.38 14.97
CA ARG A 50 -10.90 -10.26 13.86
C ARG A 50 -11.04 -9.50 12.54
N ILE A 51 -11.57 -8.28 12.57
CA ILE A 51 -11.64 -7.42 11.38
C ILE A 51 -10.23 -7.08 10.87
N ALA A 52 -9.32 -6.66 11.76
CA ALA A 52 -7.92 -6.40 11.42
C ALA A 52 -7.24 -7.63 10.78
N GLU A 53 -7.49 -8.83 11.32
CA GLU A 53 -6.99 -10.08 10.77
C GLU A 53 -7.54 -10.39 9.37
N GLN A 54 -8.84 -10.16 9.14
CA GLN A 54 -9.44 -10.37 7.82
C GLN A 54 -8.89 -9.39 6.78
N ILE A 55 -8.65 -8.15 7.15
CA ILE A 55 -8.01 -7.15 6.27
C ILE A 55 -6.58 -7.58 5.95
N ALA A 56 -5.81 -7.97 6.96
CA ALA A 56 -4.46 -8.46 6.78
C ALA A 56 -4.42 -9.70 5.86
N ALA A 57 -5.32 -10.66 6.05
CA ALA A 57 -5.42 -11.84 5.19
C ALA A 57 -5.73 -11.46 3.73
N ARG A 58 -6.73 -10.60 3.50
CA ARG A 58 -7.09 -10.15 2.15
C ARG A 58 -5.97 -9.39 1.43
N VAL A 59 -5.16 -8.62 2.15
CA VAL A 59 -4.01 -7.93 1.57
C VAL A 59 -2.86 -8.90 1.31
N ASN A 60 -2.64 -9.86 2.21
CA ASN A 60 -1.65 -10.92 2.03
C ASN A 60 -1.90 -11.73 0.74
N ASP A 61 -3.15 -12.08 0.46
CA ASP A 61 -3.51 -12.86 -0.72
C ASP A 61 -3.33 -12.10 -2.05
N GLN A 62 -3.37 -10.77 -2.01
CA GLN A 62 -3.21 -9.93 -3.20
C GLN A 62 -1.74 -9.65 -3.56
N ILE A 63 -0.83 -9.77 -2.60
CA ILE A 63 0.57 -9.37 -2.76
C ILE A 63 1.46 -10.61 -2.80
N SER A 64 2.02 -10.86 -3.98
CA SER A 64 3.12 -11.79 -4.17
C SER A 64 4.27 -11.03 -4.81
N VAL A 65 5.38 -10.83 -4.08
CA VAL A 65 6.52 -10.04 -4.55
C VAL A 65 7.06 -10.57 -5.89
N ARG A 66 7.18 -11.91 -6.01
CA ARG A 66 7.61 -12.56 -7.25
C ARG A 66 6.67 -12.28 -8.42
N ALA A 67 5.36 -12.28 -8.20
CA ALA A 67 4.39 -11.99 -9.25
C ALA A 67 4.33 -10.49 -9.58
N LEU A 68 4.48 -9.61 -8.58
CA LEU A 68 4.50 -8.16 -8.76
C LEU A 68 5.68 -7.72 -9.63
N LEU A 69 6.88 -8.22 -9.35
CA LEU A 69 8.10 -7.88 -10.10
C LEU A 69 8.13 -8.42 -11.53
N ARG A 70 7.20 -9.30 -11.92
CA ARG A 70 7.04 -9.78 -13.30
C ARG A 70 6.01 -8.97 -14.10
N ARG A 71 5.17 -8.18 -13.42
CA ARG A 71 4.17 -7.32 -14.06
C ARG A 71 4.81 -6.00 -14.48
N SER A 72 4.11 -5.22 -15.30
CA SER A 72 4.53 -3.84 -15.54
C SER A 72 4.53 -3.04 -14.22
N PRO A 73 5.51 -2.16 -13.98
CA PRO A 73 5.59 -1.39 -12.73
C PRO A 73 4.34 -0.58 -12.44
N VAL A 74 3.70 -0.01 -13.47
CA VAL A 74 2.42 0.71 -13.35
C VAL A 74 1.32 -0.17 -12.75
N ARG A 75 1.15 -1.39 -13.26
CA ARG A 75 0.11 -2.32 -12.77
C ARG A 75 0.45 -2.83 -11.36
N ALA A 76 1.72 -3.11 -11.10
CA ALA A 76 2.18 -3.52 -9.78
C ALA A 76 1.94 -2.40 -8.74
N GLY A 77 2.33 -1.17 -9.06
CA GLY A 77 2.13 0.01 -8.22
C GLY A 77 0.65 0.26 -7.91
N ALA A 78 -0.24 0.10 -8.89
CA ALA A 78 -1.68 0.23 -8.67
C ALA A 78 -2.25 -0.83 -7.70
N ILE A 79 -1.77 -2.08 -7.77
CA ILE A 79 -2.19 -3.16 -6.85
C ILE A 79 -1.70 -2.87 -5.44
N VAL A 80 -0.42 -2.56 -5.29
CA VAL A 80 0.21 -2.29 -3.99
C VAL A 80 -0.40 -1.02 -3.36
N GLY A 81 -0.67 0.00 -4.17
CA GLY A 81 -1.32 1.24 -3.74
C GLY A 81 -2.72 1.00 -3.16
N ARG A 82 -3.54 0.17 -3.81
CA ARG A 82 -4.85 -0.22 -3.25
C ARG A 82 -4.70 -0.97 -1.92
N CYS A 83 -3.78 -1.93 -1.85
CA CYS A 83 -3.52 -2.69 -0.63
C CYS A 83 -3.09 -1.78 0.53
N LYS A 84 -2.18 -0.83 0.27
CA LYS A 84 -1.77 0.18 1.22
C LYS A 84 -2.94 1.05 1.67
N ALA A 85 -3.75 1.53 0.73
CA ALA A 85 -4.92 2.34 1.03
C ALA A 85 -5.94 1.60 1.92
N THR A 86 -6.15 0.30 1.71
CA THR A 86 -7.00 -0.52 2.59
C THR A 86 -6.44 -0.62 4.01
N LEU A 87 -5.14 -0.84 4.17
CA LEU A 87 -4.49 -0.93 5.48
C LEU A 87 -4.50 0.40 6.24
N ASP A 88 -4.18 1.50 5.53
CA ASP A 88 -4.18 2.84 6.11
C ASP A 88 -5.62 3.34 6.37
N GLY A 89 -6.57 2.92 5.53
CA GLY A 89 -8.00 3.20 5.69
C GLY A 89 -8.58 2.56 6.95
N TRP A 90 -8.18 1.34 7.29
CA TRP A 90 -8.58 0.68 8.54
C TRP A 90 -8.25 1.51 9.78
N GLU A 91 -6.98 1.91 9.92
CA GLU A 91 -6.55 2.70 11.07
C GLU A 91 -7.23 4.08 11.08
N ARG A 92 -7.34 4.72 9.91
CA ARG A 92 -8.00 6.03 9.80
C ARG A 92 -9.46 5.96 10.24
N SER A 93 -10.23 5.00 9.71
CA SER A 93 -11.65 4.84 10.07
C SER A 93 -11.81 4.56 11.56
N TYR A 94 -10.96 3.71 12.15
CA TYR A 94 -10.97 3.50 13.59
C TYR A 94 -10.74 4.79 14.39
N MET A 95 -9.71 5.58 14.03
CA MET A 95 -9.37 6.81 14.75
C MET A 95 -10.46 7.88 14.59
N GLU A 96 -11.05 8.00 13.41
CA GLU A 96 -12.18 8.90 13.16
C GLU A 96 -13.40 8.53 14.00
N THR A 97 -13.81 7.25 13.99
CA THR A 97 -14.92 6.78 14.81
C THR A 97 -14.65 7.00 16.30
N ARG A 98 -13.42 6.73 16.76
CA ARG A 98 -13.02 7.01 18.13
C ARG A 98 -13.16 8.49 18.50
N SER A 99 -12.63 9.40 17.67
CA SER A 99 -12.71 10.85 17.91
C SER A 99 -14.15 11.30 18.04
N ARG A 100 -15.03 10.82 17.15
CA ARG A 100 -16.47 11.13 17.19
C ARG A 100 -17.15 10.66 18.47
N ILE A 101 -16.79 9.47 18.97
CA ILE A 101 -17.31 8.94 20.23
C ILE A 101 -16.86 9.83 21.41
N GLU A 102 -15.59 10.21 21.44
CA GLU A 102 -15.04 11.11 22.47
C GLU A 102 -15.70 12.50 22.44
N GLU A 103 -15.93 13.06 21.25
CA GLU A 103 -16.61 14.35 21.05
C GLU A 103 -18.09 14.32 21.42
N SER A 104 -18.76 13.17 21.27
CA SER A 104 -20.18 13.01 21.59
C SER A 104 -20.50 13.07 23.09
N GLY A 105 -19.48 13.12 23.96
CA GLY A 105 -19.64 13.14 25.42
C GLY A 105 -20.21 11.82 25.98
N SER A 106 -20.15 10.75 25.20
CA SER A 106 -20.53 9.40 25.65
C SER A 106 -19.61 8.93 26.78
N ASP A 107 -20.17 8.30 27.80
CA ASP A 107 -19.41 7.71 28.93
C ASP A 107 -18.60 6.47 28.50
N HIS A 108 -18.87 5.93 27.30
CA HIS A 108 -18.12 4.81 26.71
C HIS A 108 -16.90 5.33 25.94
N ARG A 109 -15.71 5.05 26.46
CA ARG A 109 -14.43 5.40 25.83
C ARG A 109 -13.78 4.16 25.19
N TRP A 110 -13.35 4.30 23.95
CA TRP A 110 -12.56 3.26 23.28
C TRP A 110 -11.11 3.26 23.77
N GLU A 111 -10.83 2.45 24.79
CA GLU A 111 -9.49 2.25 25.35
C GLU A 111 -8.87 0.89 24.93
N PHE A 112 -9.01 0.51 23.66
CA PHE A 112 -8.45 -0.77 23.17
C PHE A 112 -6.93 -0.75 23.01
N ASP A 113 -6.31 -1.92 23.14
CA ASP A 113 -4.89 -2.10 22.87
C ASP A 113 -4.59 -1.91 21.37
N ARG A 114 -4.08 -0.73 21.03
CA ARG A 114 -3.69 -0.33 19.67
C ARG A 114 -2.63 -1.26 19.07
N ALA A 115 -1.78 -1.89 19.89
CA ALA A 115 -0.79 -2.82 19.37
C ALA A 115 -1.47 -4.07 18.80
N LYS A 116 -2.51 -4.60 19.47
CA LYS A 116 -3.28 -5.74 18.95
C LYS A 116 -4.00 -5.41 17.64
N LEU A 117 -4.59 -4.21 17.55
CA LEU A 117 -5.39 -3.81 16.39
C LEU A 117 -4.54 -3.42 15.16
N PHE A 118 -3.38 -2.79 15.37
CA PHE A 118 -2.67 -2.11 14.28
C PHE A 118 -1.25 -2.60 14.05
N LYS A 119 -0.59 -3.32 14.96
CA LYS A 119 0.84 -3.66 14.79
C LYS A 119 1.09 -4.39 13.46
N ARG A 120 0.29 -5.43 13.18
CA ARG A 120 0.41 -6.22 11.94
C ARG A 120 0.07 -5.39 10.71
N THR A 121 -1.06 -4.69 10.69
CA THR A 121 -1.50 -3.90 9.53
C THR A 121 -0.57 -2.73 9.24
N LYS A 122 0.02 -2.10 10.27
CA LYS A 122 1.07 -1.08 10.11
C LYS A 122 2.34 -1.63 9.49
N TYR A 123 2.79 -2.80 9.94
CA TYR A 123 3.94 -3.44 9.33
C TYR A 123 3.68 -3.77 7.85
N MET A 124 2.51 -4.34 7.55
CA MET A 124 2.12 -4.59 6.15
C MET A 124 2.04 -3.30 5.33
N SER A 125 1.53 -2.20 5.90
CA SER A 125 1.44 -0.91 5.21
C SER A 125 2.82 -0.33 4.91
N LYS A 126 3.79 -0.52 5.82
CA LYS A 126 5.21 -0.17 5.58
C LYS A 126 5.78 -0.96 4.41
N ILE A 127 5.58 -2.27 4.39
CA ILE A 127 6.06 -3.14 3.29
C ILE A 127 5.39 -2.75 1.95
N CYS A 128 4.09 -2.47 1.95
CA CYS A 128 3.41 -1.92 0.77
C CYS A 128 4.01 -0.57 0.34
N GLY A 129 4.39 0.29 1.28
CA GLY A 129 5.08 1.56 0.99
C GLY A 129 6.42 1.34 0.27
N ASP A 130 7.24 0.43 0.76
CA ASP A 130 8.52 0.09 0.11
C ASP A 130 8.29 -0.52 -1.29
N LEU A 131 7.32 -1.41 -1.43
CA LEU A 131 6.96 -1.99 -2.73
C LEU A 131 6.47 -0.91 -3.72
N MET A 132 5.71 0.09 -3.25
CA MET A 132 5.32 1.23 -4.08
C MET A 132 6.53 2.03 -4.53
N GLU A 133 7.48 2.30 -3.63
CA GLU A 133 8.72 2.99 -3.95
C GLU A 133 9.50 2.25 -5.05
N ILE A 134 9.67 0.94 -4.91
CA ILE A 134 10.32 0.09 -5.93
C ILE A 134 9.60 0.21 -7.28
N THR A 135 8.26 0.07 -7.29
CA THR A 135 7.51 0.16 -8.56
C THR A 135 7.62 1.54 -9.20
N LYS A 136 7.68 2.61 -8.41
CA LYS A 136 7.81 3.98 -8.90
C LYS A 136 9.18 4.22 -9.51
N VAL A 137 10.25 3.76 -8.85
CA VAL A 137 11.62 3.87 -9.39
C VAL A 137 11.73 3.13 -10.73
N LEU A 138 11.25 1.88 -10.80
CA LEU A 138 11.24 1.11 -12.04
C LEU A 138 10.44 1.82 -13.15
N GLU A 139 9.26 2.34 -12.83
CA GLU A 139 8.42 3.09 -13.77
C GLU A 139 9.14 4.34 -14.30
N GLN A 140 9.77 5.12 -13.43
CA GLN A 140 10.49 6.34 -13.79
C GLN A 140 11.65 6.04 -14.73
N PHE A 141 12.46 5.01 -14.45
CA PHE A 141 13.53 4.60 -15.34
C PHE A 141 13.03 4.10 -16.68
N TYR A 142 11.98 3.26 -16.74
CA TYR A 142 11.45 2.80 -18.03
C TYR A 142 10.84 3.94 -18.86
N LYS A 143 10.24 4.93 -18.21
CA LYS A 143 9.72 6.12 -18.89
C LYS A 143 10.85 7.02 -19.39
N PHE A 144 11.88 7.21 -18.57
CA PHE A 144 13.01 8.07 -18.89
C PHE A 144 13.91 7.46 -19.97
N LEU A 145 14.32 6.20 -19.80
CA LEU A 145 15.14 5.42 -20.73
C LEU A 145 14.29 4.78 -21.85
N GLY A 146 13.23 5.48 -22.26
CA GLY A 146 12.30 5.03 -23.28
C GLY A 146 12.90 5.00 -24.69
N PRO A 147 12.16 4.49 -25.68
CA PRO A 147 12.62 4.38 -27.07
C PRO A 147 13.03 5.75 -27.67
N GLU A 148 12.37 6.83 -27.26
CA GLU A 148 12.72 8.21 -27.66
C GLU A 148 14.18 8.55 -27.34
N LEU A 149 14.66 8.16 -26.15
CA LEU A 149 16.04 8.42 -25.75
C LEU A 149 17.04 7.53 -26.50
N LYS A 150 16.63 6.32 -26.89
CA LYS A 150 17.46 5.44 -27.75
C LYS A 150 17.70 6.05 -29.12
N GLU A 151 16.66 6.64 -29.71
CA GLU A 151 16.76 7.30 -31.02
C GLU A 151 17.70 8.51 -30.98
N VAL A 152 17.61 9.32 -29.93
CA VAL A 152 18.42 10.53 -29.79
C VAL A 152 19.88 10.24 -29.43
N THR A 153 20.15 9.19 -28.65
CA THR A 153 21.51 8.83 -28.23
C THR A 153 22.28 8.01 -29.27
N GLY A 154 21.60 7.35 -30.21
CA GLY A 154 22.22 6.47 -31.19
C GLY A 154 22.88 5.22 -30.60
N ASP A 155 22.67 4.94 -29.31
CA ASP A 155 23.28 3.83 -28.57
C ASP A 155 22.19 3.00 -27.84
N PRO A 156 21.42 2.18 -28.59
CA PRO A 156 20.36 1.35 -28.00
C PRO A 156 20.91 0.33 -27.00
N VAL A 157 22.15 -0.14 -27.19
CA VAL A 157 22.79 -1.15 -26.32
C VAL A 157 23.13 -0.57 -24.95
N GLY A 158 23.69 0.65 -24.90
CA GLY A 158 23.96 1.34 -23.63
C GLY A 158 22.70 1.57 -22.80
N ILE A 159 21.60 1.97 -23.46
CA ILE A 159 20.30 2.13 -22.80
C ILE A 159 19.74 0.79 -22.30
N ASP A 160 19.83 -0.28 -23.11
CA ASP A 160 19.37 -1.61 -22.70
C ASP A 160 20.15 -2.15 -21.48
N ASN A 161 21.46 -1.92 -21.42
CA ASN A 161 22.28 -2.28 -20.27
C ASN A 161 21.85 -1.54 -18.99
N LEU A 162 21.56 -0.23 -19.08
CA LEU A 162 21.03 0.54 -17.94
C LEU A 162 19.68 0.01 -17.48
N LEU A 163 18.78 -0.31 -18.41
CA LEU A 163 17.47 -0.90 -18.12
C LEU A 163 17.58 -2.27 -17.46
N GLU A 164 18.55 -3.10 -17.87
CA GLU A 164 18.84 -4.38 -17.25
C GLU A 164 19.40 -4.20 -15.82
N GLU A 165 20.31 -3.24 -15.61
CA GLU A 165 20.81 -2.91 -14.27
C GLU A 165 19.67 -2.49 -13.33
N VAL A 166 18.76 -1.64 -13.80
CA VAL A 166 17.54 -1.22 -13.07
C VAL A 166 16.65 -2.42 -12.74
N ALA A 167 16.39 -3.32 -13.71
CA ALA A 167 15.58 -4.51 -13.47
C ALA A 167 16.25 -5.47 -12.46
N SER A 168 17.58 -5.57 -12.50
CA SER A 168 18.38 -6.42 -11.61
C SER A 168 18.40 -5.91 -10.18
N SER A 169 18.30 -4.60 -9.94
CA SER A 169 18.34 -4.01 -8.60
C SER A 169 17.18 -4.49 -7.73
N ALA A 170 16.00 -4.72 -8.34
CA ALA A 170 14.83 -5.26 -7.65
C ALA A 170 14.85 -6.80 -7.51
N ALA A 171 15.82 -7.51 -8.09
CA ALA A 171 15.82 -8.98 -8.11
C ALA A 171 15.97 -9.61 -6.71
N ALA A 172 16.68 -8.94 -5.80
CA ALA A 172 16.90 -9.40 -4.43
C ALA A 172 15.58 -9.58 -3.65
N PHE A 173 14.52 -8.84 -4.01
CA PHE A 173 13.24 -8.95 -3.34
C PHE A 173 12.46 -10.24 -3.65
N LYS A 174 12.82 -10.95 -4.74
CA LYS A 174 12.13 -12.19 -5.16
C LYS A 174 12.21 -13.34 -4.15
N ILE A 175 13.13 -13.26 -3.19
CA ILE A 175 13.29 -14.24 -2.10
C ILE A 175 12.21 -14.08 -1.01
N PHE A 176 11.61 -12.90 -0.88
CA PHE A 176 10.59 -12.62 0.12
C PHE A 176 9.19 -13.04 -0.37
N GLY A 177 8.98 -14.36 -0.46
CA GLY A 177 7.66 -14.93 -0.76
C GLY A 177 6.62 -14.55 0.29
N GLU A 178 7.03 -14.53 1.57
CA GLU A 178 6.24 -14.09 2.72
C GLU A 178 6.73 -12.72 3.20
N CYS A 179 6.52 -11.68 2.39
CA CYS A 179 7.03 -10.33 2.67
C CYS A 179 6.40 -9.66 3.90
N PHE A 180 5.27 -10.19 4.39
CA PHE A 180 4.57 -9.69 5.58
C PHE A 180 4.92 -10.44 6.86
N ASP A 181 5.82 -11.42 6.84
CA ASP A 181 6.33 -12.05 8.06
C ASP A 181 7.38 -11.13 8.72
N GLU A 182 7.09 -10.66 9.94
CA GLU A 182 7.97 -9.79 10.73
C GLU A 182 9.35 -10.42 10.99
N ARG A 183 9.50 -11.74 10.92
CA ARG A 183 10.80 -12.42 11.04
C ARG A 183 11.78 -11.97 9.96
N HIS A 184 11.29 -11.58 8.79
CA HIS A 184 12.10 -11.09 7.68
C HIS A 184 12.37 -9.59 7.74
N ARG A 185 11.81 -8.84 8.71
CA ARG A 185 11.88 -7.38 8.78
C ARG A 185 13.29 -6.82 8.61
N LYS A 186 14.24 -7.29 9.41
CA LYS A 186 15.63 -6.82 9.34
C LYS A 186 16.30 -7.13 8.00
N ALA A 187 15.98 -8.27 7.40
CA ALA A 187 16.52 -8.66 6.10
C ALA A 187 15.91 -7.80 4.98
N TRP A 188 14.59 -7.58 5.02
CA TRP A 188 13.89 -6.68 4.12
C TRP A 188 14.45 -5.25 4.18
N ASP A 189 14.60 -4.69 5.39
CA ASP A 189 15.11 -3.33 5.58
C ASP A 189 16.53 -3.16 4.99
N ARG A 190 17.40 -4.17 5.15
CA ARG A 190 18.74 -4.18 4.53
C ARG A 190 18.66 -4.22 3.00
N VAL A 191 17.82 -5.09 2.43
CA VAL A 191 17.67 -5.19 0.97
C VAL A 191 17.08 -3.90 0.40
N MET A 192 16.15 -3.26 1.12
CA MET A 192 15.60 -1.96 0.72
C MET A 192 16.65 -0.84 0.76
N GLN A 193 17.52 -0.84 1.77
CA GLN A 193 18.64 0.09 1.82
C GLN A 193 19.59 -0.11 0.62
N GLN A 194 20.00 -1.35 0.35
CA GLN A 194 20.85 -1.67 -0.81
C GLN A 194 20.20 -1.30 -2.14
N PHE A 195 18.88 -1.48 -2.26
CA PHE A 195 18.14 -1.05 -3.44
C PHE A 195 18.24 0.47 -3.64
N ARG A 196 18.02 1.26 -2.59
CA ARG A 196 18.12 2.73 -2.66
C ARG A 196 19.53 3.20 -3.00
N GLU A 197 20.56 2.59 -2.41
CA GLU A 197 21.96 2.89 -2.73
C GLU A 197 22.26 2.58 -4.21
N LYS A 198 21.85 1.40 -4.70
CA LYS A 198 22.01 1.01 -6.10
C LYS A 198 21.19 1.88 -7.06
N THR A 199 20.03 2.38 -6.65
CA THR A 199 19.24 3.35 -7.43
C THR A 199 20.05 4.62 -7.69
N VAL A 200 20.67 5.20 -6.65
CA VAL A 200 21.52 6.40 -6.80
C VAL A 200 22.71 6.13 -7.71
N GLU A 201 23.39 4.99 -7.55
CA GLU A 201 24.50 4.61 -8.44
C GLU A 201 24.07 4.53 -9.92
N ILE A 202 22.88 3.98 -10.19
CA ILE A 202 22.35 3.87 -11.55
C ILE A 202 21.94 5.25 -12.09
N GLU A 203 21.36 6.12 -11.26
CA GLU A 203 21.05 7.51 -11.63
C GLU A 203 22.32 8.26 -12.05
N ASP A 204 23.39 8.18 -11.26
CA ASP A 204 24.67 8.81 -11.57
C ASP A 204 25.27 8.27 -12.88
N LYS A 205 25.24 6.95 -13.08
CA LYS A 205 25.67 6.34 -14.35
C LYS A 205 24.85 6.83 -15.53
N ALA A 206 23.53 6.94 -15.39
CA ALA A 206 22.64 7.41 -16.44
C ALA A 206 22.94 8.88 -16.79
N ILE A 207 23.20 9.73 -15.80
CA ILE A 207 23.61 11.12 -16.02
C ILE A 207 24.93 11.18 -16.80
N VAL A 208 25.97 10.48 -16.35
CA VAL A 208 27.28 10.47 -17.02
C VAL A 208 27.18 9.93 -18.45
N PHE A 209 26.38 8.87 -18.65
CA PHE A 209 26.14 8.30 -19.96
C PHE A 209 25.52 9.34 -20.91
N LEU A 210 24.47 10.03 -20.47
CA LEU A 210 23.78 11.03 -21.28
C LEU A 210 24.65 12.25 -21.55
N ASP A 211 25.35 12.78 -20.54
CA ASP A 211 26.29 13.90 -20.71
C ASP A 211 27.36 13.58 -21.76
N THR A 212 27.86 12.35 -21.77
CA THR A 212 28.87 11.92 -22.74
C THR A 212 28.29 11.87 -24.15
N ARG A 213 27.07 11.36 -24.31
CA ARG A 213 26.42 11.23 -25.63
C ARG A 213 25.97 12.57 -26.19
N PHE A 214 25.43 13.46 -25.36
CA PHE A 214 24.98 14.79 -25.81
C PHE A 214 26.13 15.77 -26.12
N ARG A 215 27.33 15.55 -25.57
CA ARG A 215 28.53 16.33 -25.94
C ARG A 215 29.17 15.87 -27.26
N GLN A 216 28.76 14.72 -27.79
CA GLN A 216 29.27 14.14 -29.03
C GLN A 216 28.38 14.43 -30.24
N VAL A 217 27.22 15.07 -30.01
CA VAL A 217 26.29 15.59 -31.03
C VAL A 217 26.58 17.07 -31.25
#